data_AF-A0A5B7JQG4-F1
#
_entry.id   AF-A0A5B7JQG4-F1
#
_cell.length_a   1.000
_cell.length_b   1.000
_cell.length_c   1.000
_cell.angle_alpha   90.00
_cell.angle_beta   90.00
_cell.angle_gamma   90.00
#
_symmetry.space_group_name_H-M   'P 1'
#
loop_
_entity.id
_entity.type
_entity.pdbx_description
1 polymer ?
#
loop_
_entity_poly.entity_id
_entity_poly.type
_entity_poly.pdbx_seq_one_letter_code
_entity_poly.pdbx_strand_id
1 'polypeptide(L)' 'MHYSSSGMPTSLEDSGQQWDFPNAWAPLQHLAIMGLYEARNIHHAAEELSFELAKKWIRTNWKGYQELEAMFEKV' A
#
# COMPACT_ATOMS: atom_id res chain seq x y z
N MET A 1 1.61 -1.18 -20.16
CA MET A 1 1.67 -1.83 -18.85
C MET A 1 0.79 -1.03 -17.90
N HIS A 2 -0.39 -1.53 -17.57
CA HIS A 2 -1.25 -0.89 -16.58
C HIS A 2 -0.69 -1.21 -15.19
N TYR A 3 -0.01 -0.23 -14.58
CA TYR A 3 0.38 -0.28 -13.18
C TYR A 3 -0.89 -0.21 -12.33
N SER A 4 -1.52 -1.36 -12.11
CA SER A 4 -2.35 -1.55 -10.92
C SER A 4 -1.41 -1.44 -9.73
N SER A 5 -1.22 -0.23 -9.20
CA SER A 5 -0.27 0.04 -8.13
C SER A 5 -0.50 -0.93 -6.96
N SER A 6 0.54 -1.71 -6.63
CA SER A 6 0.54 -2.77 -5.61
C SER A 6 0.24 -2.29 -4.19
N GLY A 7 0.29 -0.98 -3.96
CA GLY A 7 0.06 -0.27 -2.72
C GLY A 7 0.33 1.22 -2.95
N MET A 8 0.53 1.97 -1.87
CA MET A 8 1.10 3.32 -1.97
C MET A 8 2.62 3.20 -2.12
N PRO A 9 3.23 3.73 -3.19
CA PRO A 9 4.68 3.72 -3.32
C PRO A 9 5.30 4.59 -2.21
N THR A 10 6.54 4.30 -1.89
CA THR A 10 7.27 5.06 -0.86
C THR A 10 7.39 6.55 -1.20
N SER A 11 7.56 6.84 -2.50
CA SER A 11 7.61 8.18 -3.05
C SER A 11 7.03 8.19 -4.48
N LEU A 12 7.05 9.35 -5.12
CA LEU A 12 6.71 9.50 -6.54
C LEU A 12 7.96 9.56 -7.45
N GLU A 13 9.16 9.52 -6.86
CA GLU A 13 10.43 9.59 -7.59
C GLU A 13 10.84 8.19 -8.05
N ASP A 14 11.27 8.03 -9.30
CA ASP A 14 11.83 6.78 -9.84
C ASP A 14 13.35 6.86 -9.89
N SER A 15 13.96 6.85 -8.70
CA SER A 15 15.41 7.05 -8.53
C SER A 15 16.24 5.77 -8.72
N GLY A 16 15.58 4.62 -8.81
CA GLY A 16 16.20 3.29 -8.71
C GLY A 16 16.60 2.86 -7.29
N GLN A 17 16.36 3.69 -6.26
CA GLN A 17 16.56 3.33 -4.86
C GLN A 17 15.39 2.47 -4.33
N GLN A 18 15.65 1.71 -3.25
CA GLN A 18 14.63 0.80 -2.71
C GLN A 18 13.45 1.51 -2.02
N TRP A 19 13.65 2.76 -1.58
CA TRP A 19 12.67 3.57 -0.85
C TRP A 19 12.03 4.63 -1.76
N ASP A 20 11.82 4.30 -3.02
CA ASP A 20 11.26 5.18 -4.04
C ASP A 20 10.32 4.37 -4.96
N PHE A 21 9.62 5.03 -5.87
CA PHE A 21 8.76 4.36 -6.85
C PHE A 21 9.57 3.28 -7.60
N PRO A 22 8.98 2.09 -7.87
CA PRO A 22 7.60 1.68 -7.59
C PRO A 22 7.40 0.98 -6.24
N ASN A 23 8.42 0.88 -5.39
CA ASN A 23 8.40 0.01 -4.22
C ASN A 23 7.40 0.49 -3.14
N ALA A 24 6.51 -0.40 -2.73
CA ALA A 24 5.64 -0.22 -1.58
C ALA A 24 6.05 -1.14 -0.42
N TRP A 25 6.20 -0.55 0.77
CA TRP A 25 6.66 -1.25 1.97
C TRP A 25 5.55 -1.45 3.00
N ALA A 26 5.45 -2.66 3.56
CA ALA A 26 4.42 -3.03 4.52
C ALA A 26 4.30 -2.06 5.73
N PRO A 27 5.41 -1.60 6.36
CA PRO A 27 5.33 -0.65 7.47
C PRO A 27 4.69 0.69 7.08
N LEU A 28 5.00 1.20 5.87
CA LEU A 28 4.45 2.48 5.40
C LEU A 28 2.96 2.37 5.07
N GLN A 29 2.52 1.23 4.51
CA GLN A 29 1.10 0.98 4.32
C GLN A 29 0.35 0.98 5.65
N HIS A 30 0.89 0.25 6.64
CA HIS A 30 0.28 0.17 7.97
C HIS A 30 0.15 1.55 8.62
N LEU A 31 1.23 2.34 8.66
CA LEU A 31 1.23 3.67 9.26
C LEU A 31 0.21 4.60 8.60
N ALA A 32 0.15 4.63 7.27
CA ALA A 32 -0.77 5.48 6.54
C ALA A 32 -2.25 5.03 6.70
N ILE A 33 -2.51 3.72 6.60
CA ILE A 33 -3.87 3.17 6.79
C ILE A 33 -4.37 3.45 8.20
N MET A 34 -3.56 3.18 9.23
CA MET A 34 -3.96 3.42 10.62
C MET A 34 -4.08 4.92 10.92
N GLY A 35 -3.20 5.76 10.38
CA GLY A 35 -3.31 7.21 10.53
C GLY A 35 -4.64 7.75 9.96
N LEU A 36 -5.04 7.28 8.77
CA LEU A 36 -6.33 7.62 8.18
C LEU A 36 -7.50 7.08 9.00
N TYR A 37 -7.40 5.86 9.50
CA TYR A 37 -8.42 5.27 10.36
C TYR A 37 -8.61 6.10 11.64
N GLU A 38 -7.54 6.53 12.31
CA GLU A 38 -7.64 7.41 13.49
C GLU A 38 -8.21 8.79 13.14
N ALA A 39 -7.91 9.32 11.95
CA ALA A 39 -8.46 10.57 11.46
C ALA A 39 -9.96 10.52 11.09
N ARG A 40 -10.63 9.35 11.17
CA ARG A 40 -12.07 9.22 10.86
C ARG A 40 -12.98 10.16 11.65
N ASN A 41 -12.57 10.53 12.87
CA ASN A 41 -13.31 11.47 13.71
C ASN A 41 -13.07 12.95 13.36
N ILE A 42 -12.09 13.23 12.48
CA ILE A 42 -11.65 14.57 12.08
C ILE A 42 -12.08 14.86 10.63
N HIS A 43 -12.08 13.84 9.76
CA HIS A 43 -12.42 13.97 8.35
C HIS A 43 -13.28 12.80 7.85
N HIS A 44 -14.45 13.11 7.29
CA HIS A 44 -15.46 12.12 6.88
C HIS A 44 -14.96 11.09 5.85
N ALA A 45 -14.09 11.49 4.92
CA ALA A 45 -13.54 10.57 3.90
C ALA A 45 -12.40 9.67 4.42
N ALA A 46 -11.88 9.91 5.63
CA ALA A 46 -10.68 9.22 6.11
C ALA A 46 -10.94 7.73 6.39
N GLU A 47 -12.11 7.39 6.92
CA GLU A 47 -12.49 6.00 7.16
C GLU A 47 -12.57 5.22 5.84
N GLU A 48 -13.35 5.71 4.87
CA GLU A 48 -13.50 5.07 3.57
C GLU A 48 -12.13 4.84 2.89
N LEU A 49 -11.30 5.88 2.84
CA LEU A 49 -9.97 5.80 2.24
C LEU A 49 -9.07 4.78 2.97
N SER A 50 -9.12 4.73 4.30
CA SER A 50 -8.34 3.75 5.08
C SER A 50 -8.70 2.31 4.70
N PHE A 51 -10.00 2.01 4.58
CA PHE A 51 -10.49 0.69 4.19
C PHE A 51 -10.17 0.36 2.73
N GLU A 52 -10.26 1.33 1.82
CA GLU A 52 -9.87 1.13 0.43
C GLU A 52 -8.40 0.76 0.28
N LEU A 53 -7.51 1.49 0.96
CA LEU A 53 -6.07 1.21 0.96
C LEU A 53 -5.76 -0.15 1.58
N ALA A 54 -6.40 -0.50 2.70
CA ALA A 54 -6.25 -1.81 3.33
C ALA A 54 -6.69 -2.96 2.42
N LYS A 55 -7.88 -2.86 1.81
CA LYS A 55 -8.39 -3.86 0.84
C LYS A 55 -7.43 -4.03 -0.33
N LYS A 56 -6.91 -2.92 -0.86
CA LYS A 56 -5.98 -2.92 -1.98
C LYS A 56 -4.68 -3.62 -1.61
N TRP A 57 -4.05 -3.27 -0.48
CA TRP A 57 -2.81 -3.87 -0.02
C TRP A 57 -2.93 -5.39 0.17
N ILE A 58 -3.99 -5.85 0.85
CA ILE A 58 -4.22 -7.28 1.11
C ILE A 58 -4.43 -8.03 -0.21
N ARG A 59 -5.23 -7.49 -1.15
CA ARG A 59 -5.48 -8.14 -2.44
C ARG A 59 -4.22 -8.27 -3.28
N THR A 60 -3.36 -7.26 -3.29
CA THR A 60 -2.08 -7.32 -4.00
C THR A 60 -1.20 -8.42 -3.44
N ASN A 61 -0.98 -8.42 -2.12
CA ASN A 61 -0.13 -9.40 -1.46
C ASN A 61 -0.68 -10.82 -1.62
N TRP A 62 -2.00 -10.99 -1.48
CA TRP A 62 -2.68 -12.25 -1.71
C TRP A 62 -2.48 -12.76 -3.14
N LYS A 63 -2.63 -11.89 -4.14
CA LYS A 63 -2.37 -12.25 -5.54
C LYS A 63 -0.93 -12.71 -5.75
N GLY A 64 0.05 -11.95 -5.24
CA GLY A 64 1.47 -12.32 -5.32
C GLY A 64 1.77 -13.66 -4.63
N TYR A 65 1.17 -13.89 -3.47
CA TYR A 65 1.28 -15.16 -2.75
C TYR A 65 0.67 -16.34 -3.53
N GLN A 66 -0.50 -16.16 -4.15
CA GLN A 66 -1.13 -17.21 -4.95
C GLN A 66 -0.30 -17.59 -6.19
N GLU A 67 0.46 -16.65 -6.76
CA GLU A 67 1.27 -16.88 -7.95
C GLU A 67 2.67 -17.44 -7.64
N LEU A 68 3.25 -17.05 -6.50
CA LEU A 68 4.66 -17.31 -6.18
C LEU A 68 4.87 -18.17 -4.92
N GLU A 69 3.79 -18.52 -4.21
CA GLU A 69 3.78 -19.25 -2.94
C GLU A 69 4.66 -18.61 -1.84
N ALA A 70 4.94 -17.32 -1.98
CA ALA A 70 5.81 -16.55 -1.10
C ALA A 70 5.29 -15.13 -0.87
N MET A 71 5.69 -14.56 0.26
CA MET A 71 5.47 -13.15 0.59
C MET A 71 6.80 -12.40 0.45
N PHE A 72 6.74 -11.14 0.03
CA PHE A 72 7.92 -10.34 -0.27
C PHE A 72 8.07 -9.18 0.72
N GLU A 73 9.31 -8.71 0.87
CA GLU A 73 9.67 -7.58 1.73
C GLU A 73 8.99 -6.27 1.27
N LYS A 74 8.88 -6.10 -0.05
CA LYS A 74 8.24 -4.98 -0.73
C LYS A 74 7.52 -5.49 -1.99
N VAL A 75 6.51 -4.76 -2.43
CA VAL A 75 5.60 -5.12 -3.53
C VAL A 75 5.46 -3.99 -4.54
#